data_AF-A0A7R9MND8-F1
#
_entry.id   AF-A0A7R9MND8-F1
#
_cell.length_a   1.000
_cell.length_b   1.000
_cell.length_c   1.000
_cell.angle_alpha   90.00
_cell.angle_beta   90.00
_cell.angle_gamma   90.00
#
_symmetry.space_group_name_H-M   'P 1'
#
loop_
_entity.id
_entity.type
_entity.pdbx_description
1 polymer ?
#
loop_
_entity_poly.entity_id
_entity_poly.type
_entity_poly.pdbx_seq_one_letter_code
_entity_poly.pdbx_strand_id
1 'polypeptide(L)'
;MVSKDMHCLYPGDLYPFLRRPVFLIVDSDNSTAFQHMPRFFGQPLVALMSPEECPPPFHDQQHKGSLFTLFMHCPLTAVCLVSNIIELSVQLWEKGQQQIDRFLAEAGRLLVRARSVDPAYLQFYGDDFLRLQILRFIFCSVVMKMHRLFKGRRTYIPKSHPPIPDNEIIDSPSLRRLILETAVILDIRSLFADSEDE
;
A
#
# COMPACT_ATOMS: atom_id res chain seq x y z
N MET A 1 -30.31 -8.19 -5.49
CA MET A 1 -30.18 -7.75 -4.08
C MET A 1 -29.10 -8.64 -3.48
N VAL A 2 -27.88 -8.12 -3.29
CA VAL A 2 -26.81 -8.91 -2.66
C VAL A 2 -27.28 -9.20 -1.24
N SER A 3 -27.45 -10.48 -0.90
CA SER A 3 -27.80 -10.90 0.45
C SER A 3 -26.74 -10.35 1.39
N LYS A 4 -27.14 -9.54 2.38
CA LYS A 4 -26.23 -9.19 3.46
C LYS A 4 -25.91 -10.46 4.23
N ASP A 5 -24.69 -10.96 4.10
CA ASP A 5 -24.21 -12.02 4.96
C ASP A 5 -24.21 -11.49 6.41
N MET A 6 -24.85 -12.24 7.30
CA MET A 6 -25.09 -11.86 8.69
C MET A 6 -23.80 -11.76 9.50
N HIS A 7 -22.70 -12.36 9.01
CA HIS A 7 -21.43 -12.44 9.72
C HIS A 7 -20.34 -11.51 9.16
N CYS A 8 -20.65 -10.65 8.19
CA CYS A 8 -19.71 -9.67 7.66
C CYS A 8 -19.71 -8.37 8.48
N LEU A 9 -18.53 -7.74 8.60
CA LEU A 9 -18.40 -6.37 9.08
C LEU A 9 -18.65 -5.40 7.90
N TYR A 10 -19.66 -4.56 8.02
CA TYR A 10 -19.99 -3.55 7.01
C TYR A 10 -19.44 -2.18 7.42
N PRO A 11 -19.13 -1.29 6.45
CA PRO A 11 -18.73 0.08 6.76
C PRO A 11 -19.71 0.81 7.68
N GLY A 12 -21.01 0.57 7.51
CA GLY A 12 -22.07 1.15 8.33
C GLY A 12 -21.97 0.79 9.81
N ASP A 13 -21.41 -0.37 10.14
CA ASP A 13 -21.25 -0.83 11.52
C ASP A 13 -20.20 0.00 12.27
N LEU A 14 -19.29 0.66 11.53
CA LEU A 14 -18.27 1.53 12.10
C LEU A 14 -18.74 2.97 12.31
N TYR A 15 -19.90 3.36 11.77
CA TYR A 15 -20.39 4.75 11.82
C TYR A 15 -20.50 5.32 13.24
N PRO A 16 -20.94 4.57 14.27
CA PRO A 16 -20.97 5.07 15.65
C PRO A 16 -19.58 5.50 16.17
N PHE A 17 -18.51 4.90 15.65
CA PHE A 17 -17.12 5.17 16.04
C PHE A 17 -16.49 6.35 15.29
N LEU A 18 -17.10 6.81 14.19
CA LEU A 18 -16.63 7.96 13.40
C LEU A 18 -16.83 9.33 14.08
N ARG A 19 -17.25 9.33 15.37
CA ARG A 19 -17.26 10.52 16.23
C ARG A 19 -15.86 10.88 16.76
N ARG A 20 -14.86 10.05 16.49
CA ARG A 20 -13.44 10.26 16.83
C ARG A 20 -12.57 10.02 15.59
N PRO A 21 -11.29 10.43 15.59
CA PRO A 21 -10.37 10.07 14.54
C PRO A 21 -10.28 8.54 14.40
N VAL A 22 -10.46 8.02 13.19
CA VAL A 22 -10.42 6.58 12.90
C VAL A 22 -9.44 6.30 11.76
N PHE A 23 -8.58 5.31 11.96
CA PHE A 23 -7.66 4.78 10.96
C PHE A 23 -7.95 3.29 10.74
N LEU A 24 -8.23 2.90 9.50
CA LEU A 24 -8.58 1.52 9.14
C LEU A 24 -7.54 0.94 8.19
N ILE A 25 -7.22 -0.34 8.41
CA ILE A 25 -6.53 -1.20 7.44
C ILE A 25 -7.49 -2.33 7.14
N VAL A 26 -7.97 -2.42 5.90
CA VAL A 26 -9.00 -3.37 5.46
C VAL A 26 -8.36 -4.33 4.46
N ASP A 27 -8.15 -5.57 4.90
CA ASP A 27 -7.57 -6.63 4.09
C ASP A 27 -8.64 -7.67 3.77
N SER A 28 -9.25 -7.55 2.59
CA SER A 28 -10.34 -8.39 2.10
C SER A 28 -10.49 -8.21 0.58
N ASP A 29 -10.97 -9.25 -0.09
CA ASP A 29 -11.43 -9.24 -1.48
C ASP A 29 -12.54 -8.21 -1.79
N ASN A 30 -13.26 -7.73 -0.76
CA ASN A 30 -14.26 -6.66 -0.85
C ASN A 30 -13.87 -5.42 -0.02
N SER A 31 -12.57 -5.16 0.13
CA SER A 31 -12.03 -4.02 0.89
C SER A 31 -12.57 -2.67 0.41
N THR A 32 -12.88 -2.54 -0.89
CA THR A 32 -13.36 -1.32 -1.54
C THR A 32 -14.76 -0.90 -1.10
N ALA A 33 -15.50 -1.76 -0.39
CA ALA A 33 -16.72 -1.37 0.31
C ALA A 33 -16.49 -0.17 1.26
N PHE A 34 -15.27 0.00 1.78
CA PHE A 34 -14.89 1.08 2.70
C PHE A 34 -14.43 2.37 1.99
N GLN A 35 -14.37 2.39 0.65
CA GLN A 35 -13.81 3.51 -0.13
C GLN A 35 -14.65 4.80 -0.08
N HIS A 36 -15.91 4.71 0.33
CA HIS A 36 -16.85 5.84 0.38
C HIS A 36 -17.44 6.06 1.76
N MET A 37 -16.69 5.69 2.81
CA MET A 37 -17.14 5.96 4.17
C MET A 37 -17.33 7.46 4.38
N PRO A 38 -18.50 7.88 4.91
CA PRO A 38 -18.75 9.29 5.18
C PRO A 38 -17.85 9.79 6.31
N ARG A 39 -17.44 11.06 6.21
CA ARG A 39 -16.80 11.77 7.32
C ARG A 39 -17.84 12.41 8.19
N PHE A 40 -18.11 11.81 9.34
CA PHE A 40 -18.99 12.43 10.32
C PHE A 40 -18.23 13.37 11.25
N PHE A 41 -18.90 14.45 11.66
CA PHE A 41 -18.42 15.38 12.70
C PHE A 41 -17.06 16.03 12.43
N GLY A 42 -16.65 16.12 11.16
CA GLY A 42 -15.35 16.67 10.75
C GLY A 42 -14.14 15.89 11.28
N GLN A 43 -14.34 14.67 11.78
CA GLN A 43 -13.26 13.87 12.33
C GLN A 43 -12.41 13.24 11.22
N PRO A 44 -11.09 13.09 11.44
CA PRO A 44 -10.20 12.40 10.50
C PRO A 44 -10.63 10.96 10.30
N LEU A 45 -10.70 10.57 9.04
CA LEU A 45 -10.87 9.18 8.63
C LEU A 45 -9.85 8.88 7.54
N VAL A 46 -9.06 7.83 7.75
CA VAL A 46 -8.22 7.20 6.74
C VAL A 46 -8.55 5.71 6.71
N ALA A 47 -8.79 5.16 5.52
CA ALA A 47 -8.92 3.73 5.30
C ALA A 47 -7.92 3.30 4.22
N LEU A 48 -7.06 2.35 4.56
CA LEU A 48 -6.12 1.70 3.66
C LEU A 48 -6.70 0.33 3.29
N MET A 49 -6.95 0.10 2.01
CA MET A 49 -7.68 -1.06 1.51
C MET A 49 -6.75 -1.90 0.65
N SER A 50 -6.71 -3.22 0.91
CA SER A 50 -6.01 -4.19 0.08
C SER A 50 -6.51 -4.16 -1.37
N PRO A 51 -5.73 -4.70 -2.33
CA PRO A 51 -6.24 -5.03 -3.65
C PRO A 51 -7.49 -5.92 -3.56
N GLU A 52 -8.39 -5.79 -4.53
CA GLU A 52 -9.60 -6.62 -4.66
C GLU A 52 -9.24 -8.03 -5.16
N GLU A 53 -8.19 -8.10 -5.99
CA GLU A 53 -7.71 -9.34 -6.58
C GLU A 53 -6.18 -9.40 -6.46
N CYS A 54 -5.62 -10.61 -6.59
CA CYS A 54 -4.19 -10.80 -6.74
C CYS A 54 -3.89 -11.37 -8.14
N PRO A 55 -2.66 -11.24 -8.67
CA PRO A 55 -2.28 -11.97 -9.88
C PRO A 55 -2.35 -13.50 -9.66
N PRO A 56 -2.58 -14.31 -10.72
CA PRO A 56 -2.77 -15.76 -10.59
C PRO A 56 -1.71 -16.51 -9.78
N PRO A 57 -0.40 -16.18 -9.88
CA PRO A 57 0.63 -16.85 -9.06
C PRO A 57 0.47 -16.68 -7.55
N PHE A 58 -0.35 -15.73 -7.11
CA PHE A 58 -0.51 -15.35 -5.71
C PHE A 58 -1.91 -15.68 -5.14
N HIS A 59 -2.83 -16.24 -5.94
CA HIS A 59 -4.17 -16.63 -5.47
C HIS A 59 -4.11 -17.63 -4.31
N ASP A 60 -3.38 -18.73 -4.48
CA ASP A 60 -3.26 -19.80 -3.46
C ASP A 60 -2.53 -19.34 -2.19
N GLN A 61 -1.79 -18.22 -2.28
CA GLN A 61 -1.10 -17.67 -1.12
C GLN A 61 -2.05 -17.00 -0.12
N GLN A 62 -3.28 -16.66 -0.51
CA GLN A 62 -4.26 -16.08 0.42
C GLN A 62 -4.53 -16.99 1.64
N HIS A 63 -4.41 -18.31 1.49
CA HIS A 63 -4.52 -19.26 2.61
C HIS A 63 -3.29 -19.30 3.53
N LYS A 64 -2.15 -18.75 3.10
CA LYS A 64 -0.88 -18.70 3.86
C LYS A 64 -0.62 -17.31 4.48
N GLY A 65 -1.45 -16.33 4.17
CA GLY A 65 -1.35 -14.95 4.62
C GLY A 65 -1.56 -13.96 3.48
N SER A 66 -2.07 -12.78 3.79
CA SER A 66 -2.30 -11.76 2.75
C SER A 66 -1.00 -11.09 2.34
N LEU A 67 -0.80 -10.98 1.02
CA LEU A 67 0.31 -10.22 0.43
C LEU A 67 0.25 -8.75 0.87
N PHE A 68 -0.94 -8.17 0.98
CA PHE A 68 -1.11 -6.80 1.43
C PHE A 68 -0.64 -6.63 2.87
N THR A 69 -1.12 -7.47 3.79
CA THR A 69 -0.62 -7.48 5.18
C THR A 69 0.90 -7.66 5.23
N LEU A 70 1.49 -8.50 4.37
CA LEU A 70 2.95 -8.68 4.34
C LEU A 70 3.66 -7.38 3.94
N PHE A 71 3.19 -6.64 2.93
CA PHE A 71 3.72 -5.32 2.62
C PHE A 71 3.58 -4.33 3.79
N MET A 72 2.44 -4.38 4.48
CA MET A 72 2.17 -3.51 5.64
C MET A 72 2.99 -3.88 6.88
N HIS A 73 3.56 -5.09 6.95
CA HIS A 73 4.36 -5.58 8.07
C HIS A 73 5.88 -5.58 7.78
N CYS A 74 6.29 -6.11 6.63
CA CYS A 74 7.68 -6.26 6.21
C CYS A 74 7.83 -6.06 4.69
N PRO A 75 8.00 -4.80 4.23
CA PRO A 75 8.04 -4.47 2.80
C PRO A 75 9.11 -5.21 2.01
N LEU A 76 10.30 -5.42 2.58
CA LEU A 76 11.38 -6.14 1.89
C LEU A 76 11.02 -7.60 1.65
N THR A 77 10.48 -8.30 2.66
CA THR A 77 10.00 -9.68 2.50
C THR A 77 8.88 -9.77 1.46
N ALA A 78 7.99 -8.77 1.40
CA ALA A 78 6.97 -8.72 0.37
C ALA A 78 7.56 -8.58 -1.04
N VAL A 79 8.59 -7.74 -1.22
CA VAL A 79 9.35 -7.63 -2.49
C VAL A 79 9.99 -8.97 -2.86
N CYS A 80 10.63 -9.64 -1.89
CA CYS A 80 11.20 -10.97 -2.12
C CYS A 80 10.14 -11.97 -2.59
N LEU A 81 8.97 -11.97 -1.93
CA LEU A 81 7.87 -12.87 -2.26
C LEU A 81 7.35 -12.64 -3.68
N VAL A 82 7.05 -11.39 -4.07
CA VAL A 82 6.53 -11.11 -5.41
C VAL A 82 7.57 -11.30 -6.52
N SER A 83 8.85 -11.35 -6.14
CA SER A 83 9.97 -11.56 -7.04
C SER A 83 10.52 -12.98 -7.03
N ASN A 84 9.88 -13.90 -6.28
CA ASN A 84 10.29 -15.29 -6.12
C ASN A 84 11.72 -15.48 -5.57
N ILE A 85 12.15 -14.58 -4.67
CA ILE A 85 13.40 -14.71 -3.91
C ILE A 85 13.10 -15.51 -2.64
N ILE A 86 13.69 -16.70 -2.54
CA ILE A 86 13.50 -17.62 -1.40
C ILE A 86 14.57 -17.41 -0.33
N GLU A 87 15.82 -17.14 -0.76
CA GLU A 87 16.96 -16.95 0.13
C GLU A 87 17.71 -15.67 -0.22
N LEU A 88 18.13 -14.94 0.80
CA LEU A 88 18.93 -13.73 0.69
C LEU A 88 20.08 -13.80 1.68
N SER A 89 21.27 -13.42 1.22
CA SER A 89 22.38 -13.20 2.14
C SER A 89 22.06 -12.03 3.08
N VAL A 90 22.58 -12.10 4.31
CA VAL A 90 22.43 -11.02 5.30
C VAL A 90 22.90 -9.67 4.73
N GLN A 91 23.98 -9.67 3.95
CA GLN A 91 24.51 -8.45 3.34
C GLN A 91 23.56 -7.83 2.31
N LEU A 92 22.89 -8.65 1.48
CA LEU A 92 21.88 -8.15 0.54
C LEU A 92 20.62 -7.71 1.27
N TRP A 93 20.22 -8.43 2.33
CA TRP A 93 19.10 -8.04 3.18
C TRP A 93 19.31 -6.65 3.81
N GLU A 94 20.48 -6.41 4.42
CA GLU A 94 20.82 -5.11 5.01
C GLU A 94 20.83 -3.98 3.98
N LYS A 95 21.40 -4.21 2.80
CA LYS A 95 21.39 -3.24 1.69
C LYS A 95 19.97 -2.97 1.19
N GLY A 96 19.15 -4.01 1.03
CA GLY A 96 17.75 -3.90 0.66
C GLY A 96 16.97 -3.09 1.69
N GLN A 97 17.14 -3.39 2.98
CA GLN A 97 16.44 -2.69 4.06
C GLN A 97 16.81 -1.20 4.09
N GLN A 98 18.09 -0.86 3.88
CA GLN A 98 18.51 0.54 3.75
C GLN A 98 17.82 1.27 2.59
N GLN A 99 17.52 0.59 1.48
CA GLN A 99 16.75 1.18 0.39
C GLN A 99 15.28 1.37 0.74
N ILE A 100 14.68 0.41 1.44
CA ILE A 100 13.32 0.56 1.98
C ILE A 100 13.26 1.78 2.89
N ASP A 101 14.22 1.96 3.79
CA ASP A 101 14.25 3.10 4.71
C ASP A 101 14.38 4.43 3.96
N ARG A 102 15.21 4.49 2.91
CA ARG A 102 15.30 5.66 2.01
C ARG A 102 13.99 5.95 1.31
N PHE A 103 13.31 4.92 0.81
CA PHE A 103 11.99 5.07 0.22
C PHE A 103 10.99 5.65 1.22
N LEU A 104 10.90 5.07 2.42
CA LEU A 104 9.93 5.51 3.42
C LEU A 104 10.20 6.97 3.85
N ALA A 105 11.46 7.36 3.98
CA ALA A 105 11.85 8.74 4.26
C ALA A 105 11.42 9.70 3.14
N GLU A 106 11.67 9.34 1.88
CA GLU A 106 11.28 10.16 0.73
C GLU A 106 9.75 10.23 0.56
N ALA A 107 9.04 9.12 0.74
CA ALA A 107 7.58 9.08 0.72
C ALA A 107 6.99 9.97 1.83
N GLY A 108 7.60 9.98 3.01
CA GLY A 108 7.23 10.89 4.11
C GLY A 108 7.42 12.35 3.74
N ARG A 109 8.53 12.69 3.10
CA ARG A 109 8.80 14.05 2.62
C ARG A 109 7.77 14.50 1.58
N LEU A 110 7.40 13.62 0.65
CA LEU A 110 6.39 13.91 -0.37
C LEU A 110 5.00 14.08 0.26
N LEU A 111 4.61 13.18 1.16
CA LEU A 111 3.32 13.23 1.84
C LEU A 111 3.12 14.56 2.58
N VAL A 112 4.12 15.02 3.34
CA VAL A 112 4.04 16.29 4.10
C VAL A 112 4.01 17.52 3.20
N ARG A 113 4.58 17.43 1.99
CA ARG A 113 4.65 18.56 1.03
C ARG A 113 3.50 18.59 0.03
N ALA A 114 2.80 17.48 -0.15
CA ALA A 114 1.73 17.35 -1.11
C ALA A 114 0.60 18.34 -0.79
N ARG A 115 0.10 19.04 -1.80
CA ARG A 115 -0.93 20.07 -1.62
C ARG A 115 -2.34 19.49 -1.70
N SER A 116 -2.50 18.46 -2.53
CA SER A 116 -3.79 17.78 -2.74
C SER A 116 -4.03 16.62 -1.79
N VAL A 117 -3.08 16.30 -0.89
CA VAL A 117 -3.29 15.26 0.12
C VAL A 117 -4.30 15.72 1.15
N ASP A 118 -5.18 14.81 1.55
CA ASP A 118 -6.16 15.13 2.55
C ASP A 118 -5.51 15.36 3.94
N PRO A 119 -5.91 16.42 4.68
CA PRO A 119 -5.34 16.73 6.00
C PRO A 119 -5.44 15.58 7.02
N ALA A 120 -6.38 14.64 6.87
CA ALA A 120 -6.49 13.48 7.75
C ALA A 120 -5.19 12.64 7.78
N TYR A 121 -4.50 12.51 6.65
CA TYR A 121 -3.21 11.81 6.59
C TYR A 121 -2.18 12.48 7.50
N LEU A 122 -2.08 13.81 7.47
CA LEU A 122 -1.12 14.56 8.28
C LEU A 122 -1.45 14.51 9.78
N GLN A 123 -2.74 14.45 10.12
CA GLN A 123 -3.17 14.30 11.51
C GLN A 123 -2.75 12.94 12.09
N PHE A 124 -2.88 11.86 11.31
CA PHE A 124 -2.38 10.54 11.72
C PHE A 124 -0.86 10.38 11.60
N TYR A 125 -0.21 11.16 10.74
CA TYR A 125 1.24 11.12 10.55
C TYR A 125 2.05 11.49 11.81
N GLY A 126 1.43 12.19 12.77
CA GLY A 126 2.06 12.51 14.05
C GLY A 126 2.30 11.29 14.95
N ASP A 127 1.59 10.18 14.72
CA ASP A 127 1.77 8.92 15.43
C ASP A 127 2.77 8.02 14.69
N ASP A 128 3.76 7.48 15.40
CA ASP A 128 4.84 6.69 14.79
C ASP A 128 4.36 5.42 14.10
N PHE A 129 3.38 4.73 14.69
CA PHE A 129 2.84 3.50 14.14
C PHE A 129 1.98 3.79 12.92
N LEU A 130 1.05 4.75 12.99
CA LEU A 130 0.19 5.11 11.87
C LEU A 130 0.98 5.71 10.71
N ARG A 131 1.98 6.55 11.02
CA ARG A 131 2.95 7.05 10.05
C ARG A 131 3.63 5.91 9.30
N LEU A 132 4.13 4.92 10.01
CA LEU A 132 4.78 3.76 9.40
C LEU A 132 3.80 3.02 8.46
N GLN A 133 2.55 2.81 8.86
CA GLN A 133 1.55 2.14 8.03
C GLN A 133 1.18 2.93 6.78
N ILE A 134 1.05 4.26 6.86
CA ILE A 134 0.83 5.12 5.68
C ILE A 134 2.00 4.97 4.69
N LEU A 135 3.25 5.01 5.17
CA LEU A 135 4.43 4.94 4.32
C LEU A 135 4.60 3.56 3.68
N ARG A 136 4.33 2.48 4.41
CA ARG A 136 4.33 1.12 3.88
C ARG A 136 3.22 0.91 2.86
N PHE A 137 2.06 1.53 3.04
CA PHE A 137 1.00 1.51 2.04
C PHE A 137 1.40 2.21 0.74
N ILE A 138 2.06 3.36 0.83
CA ILE A 138 2.62 4.05 -0.35
C ILE A 138 3.64 3.13 -1.04
N PHE A 139 4.55 2.52 -0.28
CA PHE A 139 5.52 1.57 -0.81
C PHE A 139 4.84 0.40 -1.55
N CYS A 140 3.84 -0.23 -0.92
CA CYS A 140 3.02 -1.29 -1.51
C CYS A 140 2.41 -0.86 -2.84
N SER A 141 1.80 0.34 -2.86
CA SER A 141 1.14 0.90 -4.04
C SER A 141 2.11 1.10 -5.20
N VAL A 142 3.28 1.69 -4.94
CA VAL A 142 4.30 1.96 -5.96
C VAL A 142 4.90 0.65 -6.48
N VAL A 143 5.25 -0.29 -5.60
CA VAL A 143 5.77 -1.62 -6.00
C VAL A 143 4.77 -2.35 -6.89
N MET A 144 3.51 -2.45 -6.48
CA MET A 144 2.48 -3.12 -7.28
C MET A 144 2.24 -2.39 -8.62
N LYS A 145 2.26 -1.05 -8.64
CA LYS A 145 2.09 -0.30 -9.90
C LYS A 145 3.23 -0.53 -10.90
N MET A 146 4.46 -0.73 -10.40
CA MET A 146 5.66 -0.91 -11.23
C MET A 146 5.96 -2.37 -11.61
N HIS A 147 5.51 -3.33 -10.80
CA HIS A 147 5.80 -4.75 -11.01
C HIS A 147 4.97 -5.32 -12.17
N ARG A 148 5.62 -5.95 -13.15
CA ARG A 148 5.00 -6.40 -14.41
C ARG A 148 3.79 -7.32 -14.25
N LEU A 149 3.75 -8.13 -13.18
CA LEU A 149 2.62 -9.03 -12.90
C LEU A 149 1.37 -8.30 -12.39
N PHE A 150 1.54 -7.10 -11.83
CA PHE A 150 0.48 -6.28 -11.26
C PHE A 150 0.08 -5.14 -12.22
N LYS A 151 0.93 -4.81 -13.21
CA LYS A 151 0.65 -3.80 -14.25
C LYS A 151 -0.64 -4.14 -15.02
N GLY A 152 -1.43 -3.11 -15.32
CA GLY A 152 -2.56 -3.20 -16.26
C GLY A 152 -3.93 -3.55 -15.66
N ARG A 153 -4.03 -3.92 -14.38
CA ARG A 153 -5.32 -4.11 -13.71
C ARG A 153 -5.44 -3.27 -12.44
N ARG A 154 -6.44 -2.40 -12.40
CA ARG A 154 -6.72 -1.53 -11.24
C ARG A 154 -7.13 -2.32 -9.99
N THR A 155 -7.68 -3.52 -10.14
CA THR A 155 -8.06 -4.41 -9.04
C THR A 155 -6.86 -4.97 -8.28
N TYR A 156 -5.67 -4.96 -8.88
CA TYR A 156 -4.42 -5.42 -8.26
C TYR A 156 -3.70 -4.33 -7.45
N ILE A 157 -4.22 -3.10 -7.45
CA ILE A 157 -3.60 -1.97 -6.78
C ILE A 157 -4.40 -1.67 -5.51
N PRO A 158 -3.73 -1.51 -4.34
CA PRO A 158 -4.40 -1.14 -3.11
C PRO A 158 -5.00 0.26 -3.24
N LYS A 159 -6.10 0.50 -2.54
CA LYS A 159 -6.81 1.79 -2.58
C LYS A 159 -6.83 2.43 -1.21
N SER A 160 -7.08 3.72 -1.18
CA SER A 160 -7.22 4.46 0.07
C SER A 160 -8.40 5.42 0.04
N HIS A 161 -8.94 5.71 1.23
CA HIS A 161 -9.94 6.75 1.42
C HIS A 161 -9.51 7.68 2.56
N PRO A 162 -9.40 9.00 2.30
CA PRO A 162 -9.38 9.64 0.98
C PRO A 162 -8.26 9.10 0.10
N PRO A 163 -8.35 9.24 -1.23
CA PRO A 163 -7.29 8.79 -2.12
C PRO A 163 -5.99 9.56 -1.86
N ILE A 164 -4.87 8.84 -1.83
CA ILE A 164 -3.52 9.44 -1.90
C ILE A 164 -3.31 9.96 -3.34
N PRO A 165 -2.84 11.20 -3.55
CA PRO A 165 -2.67 11.77 -4.88
C PRO A 165 -1.64 11.00 -5.73
N ASP A 166 -2.09 10.46 -6.86
CA ASP A 166 -1.22 9.72 -7.78
C ASP A 166 -0.10 10.59 -8.34
N ASN A 167 -0.47 11.76 -8.89
CA ASN A 167 0.43 12.67 -9.58
C ASN A 167 1.51 13.33 -8.68
N GLU A 168 1.26 13.49 -7.39
CA GLU A 168 2.23 14.11 -6.45
C GLU A 168 3.05 13.07 -5.68
N ILE A 169 2.49 11.89 -5.43
CA ILE A 169 3.09 10.89 -4.54
C ILE A 169 3.33 9.57 -5.27
N ILE A 170 2.28 8.86 -5.70
CA ILE A 170 2.41 7.47 -6.20
C ILE A 170 3.26 7.40 -7.47
N ASP A 171 3.09 8.37 -8.38
CA ASP A 171 3.83 8.45 -9.65
C ASP A 171 5.11 9.28 -9.54
N SER A 172 5.51 9.65 -8.33
CA SER A 172 6.72 10.44 -8.11
C SER A 172 7.96 9.74 -8.70
N PRO A 173 8.72 10.42 -9.60
CA PRO A 173 9.94 9.86 -10.17
C PRO A 173 10.98 9.46 -9.11
N SER A 174 11.01 10.16 -7.96
CA SER A 174 11.95 9.85 -6.89
C SER A 174 11.64 8.53 -6.19
N LEU A 175 10.36 8.23 -5.93
CA LEU A 175 9.93 6.95 -5.36
C LEU A 175 10.19 5.81 -6.34
N ARG A 176 9.84 6.02 -7.61
CA ARG A 176 10.05 5.02 -8.66
C ARG A 176 11.53 4.67 -8.79
N ARG A 177 12.42 5.68 -8.84
CA ARG A 177 13.87 5.47 -8.86
C ARG A 177 14.35 4.61 -7.69
N LEU A 178 13.86 4.85 -6.48
CA LEU A 178 14.23 4.05 -5.30
C LEU A 178 13.77 2.59 -5.40
N ILE A 179 12.61 2.32 -6.01
CA ILE A 179 12.19 0.94 -6.32
C ILE A 179 13.14 0.30 -7.34
N LEU A 180 13.57 1.04 -8.37
CA LEU A 180 14.50 0.52 -9.36
C LEU A 180 15.89 0.24 -8.77
N GLU A 181 16.40 1.12 -7.90
CA GLU A 181 17.65 0.91 -7.18
C GLU A 181 17.56 -0.33 -6.27
N THR A 182 16.41 -0.53 -5.59
CA THR A 182 16.14 -1.75 -4.82
C THR A 182 16.13 -2.99 -5.73
N ALA A 183 15.47 -2.90 -6.88
CA ALA A 183 15.37 -4.00 -7.83
C ALA A 183 16.74 -4.38 -8.44
N VAL A 184 17.64 -3.41 -8.64
CA VAL A 184 19.03 -3.67 -9.07
C VAL A 184 19.83 -4.37 -7.96
N ILE A 185 19.69 -3.93 -6.71
CA ILE A 185 20.39 -4.55 -5.56
C ILE A 185 19.98 -6.02 -5.36
N LEU A 186 18.71 -6.33 -5.61
CA LEU A 186 18.15 -7.67 -5.44
C LEU A 186 18.20 -8.53 -6.71
N ASP A 187 18.78 -8.02 -7.80
CA ASP A 187 18.84 -8.69 -9.11
C ASP A 187 17.47 -9.09 -9.70
N ILE A 188 16.48 -8.21 -9.53
CA ILE A 188 15.07 -8.41 -9.96
C ILE A 188 14.58 -7.30 -10.90
N ARG A 189 15.50 -6.52 -11.47
CA ARG A 189 15.18 -5.36 -12.33
C ARG A 189 14.26 -5.72 -13.49
N SER A 190 14.39 -6.91 -14.07
CA SER A 190 13.54 -7.39 -15.18
C SER A 190 12.05 -7.52 -14.83
N LEU A 191 11.70 -7.54 -13.54
CA LEU A 191 10.32 -7.58 -13.07
C LEU A 191 9.67 -6.19 -12.98
N PHE A 192 10.47 -5.12 -13.03
CA PHE A 192 10.02 -3.73 -12.86
C PHE A 192 10.27 -2.94 -14.14
N ALA A 193 9.19 -2.49 -14.78
CA ALA A 193 9.27 -1.73 -16.02
C ALA A 193 9.59 -0.26 -15.77
N ASP A 194 10.38 0.36 -16.66
CA ASP A 194 10.39 1.81 -16.81
C ASP A 194 9.18 2.20 -17.64
N SER A 195 8.43 3.19 -17.17
CA SER A 195 7.24 3.69 -17.89
C SER A 195 7.65 4.63 -19.03
N GLU A 196 8.67 4.25 -19.80
CA GLU A 196 9.01 4.90 -21.06
C GLU A 196 8.63 4.04 -22.28
N ASP A 197 8.19 2.79 -22.06
CA ASP A 197 7.62 1.94 -23.11
C ASP A 197 6.08 1.90 -23.00
N GLU A 198 5.44 3.02 -23.33
CA GLU A 198 4.06 3.14 -23.88
C GLU A 198 3.77 4.59 -24.30
#